data_AF-A0A0R3M934-F1
#
_entry.id   AF-A0A0R3M934-F1
#
_cell.length_a   1.000
_cell.length_b   1.000
_cell.length_c   1.000
_cell.angle_alpha   90.00
_cell.angle_beta   90.00
_cell.angle_gamma   90.00
#
_symmetry.space_group_name_H-M   'P 1'
#
loop_
_entity.id
_entity.type
_entity.pdbx_description
1 polymer ?
#
loop_
_entity_poly.entity_id
_entity_poly.type
_entity_poly.pdbx_seq_one_letter_code
_entity_poly.pdbx_strand_id
1 'polypeptide(L)'
;MAEADLDVLIRQIAKTQNKSLMAAVKKRRDQIMARAAKAKDKETRDQFRLIARSTMELGTAAAKRLENSAAITADSYARAIRNAAEGAAAAAKKPVKKAAKKQEA
;
A
#
# COMPACT_ATOMS: atom_id res chain seq x y z
N MET A 1 9.34 -18.37 7.02
CA MET A 1 8.53 -18.86 5.88
C MET A 1 7.17 -18.14 5.85
N ALA A 2 6.29 -18.32 6.84
CA ALA A 2 4.97 -17.64 6.87
C ALA A 2 5.00 -16.09 6.81
N GLU A 3 6.00 -15.44 7.42
CA GLU A 3 6.13 -13.98 7.40
C GLU A 3 6.46 -13.43 6.00
N ALA A 4 7.25 -14.19 5.21
CA ALA A 4 7.59 -13.83 3.84
C ALA A 4 6.39 -13.99 2.90
N ASP A 5 5.53 -14.98 3.14
CA ASP A 5 4.32 -15.22 2.32
C ASP A 5 3.34 -14.04 2.42
N LEU A 6 3.17 -13.47 3.62
CA LEU A 6 2.26 -12.34 3.84
C LEU A 6 2.84 -11.01 3.35
N ASP A 7 4.15 -10.76 3.47
CA ASP A 7 4.80 -9.61 2.82
C ASP A 7 4.57 -9.63 1.30
N VAL A 8 4.83 -10.79 0.68
CA VAL A 8 4.64 -10.98 -0.75
C VAL A 8 3.19 -10.75 -1.15
N LEU A 9 2.23 -11.28 -0.37
CA LEU A 9 0.80 -11.06 -0.61
C LEU A 9 0.41 -9.58 -0.55
N ILE A 10 0.87 -8.84 0.46
CA ILE A 10 0.59 -7.39 0.59
C ILE A 10 1.11 -6.63 -0.63
N ARG A 11 2.35 -6.91 -1.05
CA ARG A 11 2.95 -6.29 -2.24
C ARG A 11 2.24 -6.69 -3.53
N GLN A 12 1.76 -7.93 -3.64
CA GLN A 12 1.02 -8.42 -4.80
C GLN A 12 -0.36 -7.76 -4.92
N ILE A 13 -1.07 -7.56 -3.81
CA ILE A 13 -2.35 -6.83 -3.79
C ILE A 13 -2.14 -5.42 -4.32
N ALA A 14 -1.13 -4.70 -3.83
CA ALA A 14 -0.81 -3.35 -4.29
C ALA A 14 -0.48 -3.30 -5.78
N LYS A 15 0.33 -4.25 -6.29
CA LYS A 15 0.61 -4.37 -7.73
C LYS A 15 -0.65 -4.57 -8.56
N THR A 16 -1.58 -5.41 -8.08
CA THR A 16 -2.85 -5.68 -8.77
C THR A 16 -3.73 -4.44 -8.80
N GLN A 17 -3.88 -3.77 -7.66
CA GLN A 17 -4.63 -2.52 -7.55
C GLN A 17 -4.02 -1.41 -8.42
N ASN A 18 -2.70 -1.30 -8.49
CA ASN A 18 -2.01 -0.34 -9.35
C ASN A 18 -2.25 -0.56 -10.83
N LYS A 19 -2.29 -1.82 -11.28
CA LYS A 19 -2.64 -2.13 -12.68
C LYS A 19 -4.05 -1.63 -13.02
N SER A 20 -5.02 -1.93 -12.16
CA SER A 20 -6.41 -1.48 -12.33
C SER A 20 -6.53 0.05 -12.31
N LEU A 21 -5.86 0.70 -11.35
CA LEU A 21 -5.81 2.16 -11.24
C LEU A 21 -5.22 2.79 -12.51
N MET A 22 -4.06 2.32 -12.96
CA MET A 22 -3.40 2.87 -14.15
C MET A 22 -4.20 2.65 -15.43
N ALA A 23 -4.92 1.52 -15.55
CA ALA A 23 -5.84 1.31 -16.66
C ALA A 23 -6.99 2.33 -16.67
N ALA A 24 -7.58 2.61 -15.52
CA ALA A 24 -8.63 3.61 -15.39
C ALA A 24 -8.11 5.04 -15.67
N VAL A 25 -6.91 5.38 -15.18
CA VAL A 25 -6.23 6.66 -15.44
C VAL A 25 -5.99 6.85 -16.93
N LYS A 26 -5.45 5.84 -17.63
CA LYS A 26 -5.23 5.88 -19.08
C LYS A 26 -6.54 6.09 -19.84
N LYS A 27 -7.57 5.31 -19.52
CA LYS A 27 -8.91 5.46 -20.11
C LYS A 27 -9.45 6.89 -19.94
N ARG A 28 -9.32 7.47 -18.75
CA ARG A 28 -9.76 8.85 -18.48
C ARG A 28 -8.96 9.87 -19.28
N ARG A 29 -7.63 9.71 -19.35
CA ARG A 29 -6.76 10.56 -20.16
C ARG A 29 -7.13 10.51 -21.64
N ASP A 30 -7.40 9.33 -22.18
CA ASP A 30 -7.78 9.17 -23.59
C ASP A 30 -9.15 9.80 -23.89
N GLN A 31 -10.11 9.68 -22.97
CA GLN A 31 -11.40 10.37 -23.08
C GLN A 31 -11.24 11.90 -23.11
N ILE A 32 -10.35 12.45 -22.29
CA ILE A 32 -10.07 13.90 -22.27
C ILE A 32 -9.37 14.32 -23.58
N MET A 33 -8.41 13.54 -24.07
CA MET A 33 -7.74 13.81 -25.36
C MET A 33 -8.71 13.75 -26.53
N ALA A 34 -9.70 12.84 -26.51
CA ALA A 34 -10.76 12.80 -27.51
C ALA A 34 -11.64 14.05 -27.49
N ARG A 35 -11.87 14.67 -26.31
CA ARG A 35 -12.54 15.98 -26.20
C ARG A 35 -11.66 17.09 -26.76
N ALA A 36 -10.35 17.06 -26.48
CA ALA A 36 -9.39 18.02 -27.05
C ALA A 36 -9.39 17.98 -28.59
N ALA A 37 -9.45 16.78 -29.19
CA ALA A 37 -9.50 16.62 -30.64
C ALA A 37 -10.76 17.22 -31.28
N LYS A 38 -11.86 17.31 -30.54
CA LYS A 38 -13.14 17.89 -30.99
C LYS A 38 -13.26 19.39 -30.69
N ALA A 39 -12.32 19.97 -29.93
CA ALA A 39 -12.37 21.37 -29.55
C ALA A 39 -12.07 22.29 -30.74
N LYS A 40 -12.99 23.23 -30.99
CA LYS A 40 -12.91 24.19 -32.10
C LYS A 40 -11.91 25.31 -31.82
N ASP A 41 -11.90 25.81 -30.59
CA ASP A 41 -10.98 26.85 -30.18
C ASP A 41 -9.67 26.27 -29.61
N LYS A 42 -8.61 27.07 -29.71
CA LYS A 42 -7.27 26.67 -29.28
C LYS A 42 -7.15 26.59 -27.75
N GLU A 43 -7.82 27.49 -27.04
CA GLU A 43 -7.71 27.60 -25.58
C GLU A 43 -8.27 26.35 -24.90
N THR A 44 -9.50 25.97 -25.20
CA THR A 44 -10.18 24.75 -24.72
C THR A 44 -9.40 23.49 -25.10
N ARG A 45 -8.82 23.45 -26.30
CA ARG A 45 -7.95 22.34 -26.72
C ARG A 45 -6.72 22.21 -25.82
N ASP A 46 -6.06 23.34 -25.54
CA ASP A 46 -4.87 23.38 -24.69
C ASP A 46 -5.23 23.09 -23.22
N GLN A 47 -6.37 23.57 -22.72
CA GLN A 47 -6.90 23.22 -21.40
C GLN A 47 -7.17 21.71 -21.28
N PHE A 48 -7.84 21.09 -22.26
CA PHE A 48 -8.05 19.64 -22.21
C PHE A 48 -6.74 18.85 -22.28
N ARG A 49 -5.76 19.28 -23.08
CA ARG A 49 -4.43 18.65 -23.12
C ARG A 49 -3.72 18.77 -21.76
N LEU A 50 -3.82 19.92 -21.10
CA LEU A 50 -3.28 20.12 -19.76
C LEU A 50 -3.96 19.17 -18.76
N ILE A 51 -5.29 19.10 -18.76
CA ILE A 51 -6.05 18.20 -17.86
C ILE A 51 -5.69 16.73 -18.12
N ALA A 52 -5.54 16.33 -19.39
CA ALA A 52 -5.12 14.98 -19.76
C ALA A 52 -3.73 14.64 -19.22
N ARG A 53 -2.78 15.58 -19.31
CA ARG A 53 -1.43 15.44 -18.76
C ARG A 53 -1.47 15.34 -17.23
N SER A 54 -2.15 16.26 -16.56
CA SER A 54 -2.28 16.27 -15.10
C SER A 54 -2.95 14.99 -14.59
N THR A 55 -3.91 14.43 -15.33
CA THR A 55 -4.56 13.15 -14.99
C THR A 55 -3.55 12.01 -14.93
N MET A 56 -2.62 11.92 -15.88
CA MET A 56 -1.57 10.90 -15.88
C MET A 56 -0.55 11.12 -14.76
N GLU A 57 -0.15 12.37 -14.51
CA GLU A 57 0.81 12.71 -13.45
C GLU A 57 0.25 12.39 -12.06
N LEU A 58 -0.98 12.83 -11.78
CA LEU A 58 -1.67 12.55 -10.52
C LEU A 58 -1.98 11.05 -10.36
N GLY A 59 -2.37 10.37 -11.43
CA GLY A 59 -2.60 8.92 -11.41
C GLY A 59 -1.32 8.14 -11.10
N THR A 60 -0.20 8.54 -11.67
CA THR A 60 1.12 7.93 -11.40
C THR A 60 1.55 8.21 -9.95
N ALA A 61 1.33 9.43 -9.46
CA ALA A 61 1.61 9.76 -8.06
C ALA A 61 0.75 8.94 -7.08
N ALA A 62 -0.53 8.74 -7.39
CA ALA A 62 -1.41 7.88 -6.61
C ALA A 62 -0.95 6.41 -6.61
N ALA A 63 -0.53 5.88 -7.76
CA ALA A 63 0.01 4.52 -7.86
C ALA A 63 1.28 4.34 -7.00
N LYS A 64 2.21 5.30 -7.04
CA LYS A 64 3.41 5.28 -6.19
C LYS A 64 3.08 5.33 -4.71
N ARG A 65 2.08 6.14 -4.31
CA ARG A 65 1.62 6.20 -2.92
C ARG A 65 1.06 4.85 -2.47
N LEU A 66 0.33 4.14 -3.33
CA LEU A 66 -0.18 2.82 -3.01
C LEU A 66 0.95 1.80 -2.76
N GLU A 67 2.00 1.82 -3.59
CA GLU A 67 3.18 0.94 -3.40
C GLU A 67 3.91 1.24 -2.10
N ASN A 68 4.11 2.53 -1.79
CA ASN A 68 4.74 2.94 -0.55
C ASN A 68 3.91 2.51 0.67
N SER A 69 2.59 2.71 0.63
CA SER A 69 1.70 2.26 1.71
C SER A 69 1.76 0.74 1.89
N ALA A 70 1.87 -0.01 0.80
CA ALA A 70 2.01 -1.47 0.86
C ALA A 70 3.35 -1.89 1.48
N ALA A 71 4.45 -1.23 1.14
CA ALA A 71 5.75 -1.48 1.76
C ALA A 71 5.72 -1.19 3.28
N ILE A 72 5.16 -0.04 3.67
CA ILE A 72 5.00 0.34 5.09
C ILE A 72 4.12 -0.69 5.83
N THR A 73 3.03 -1.13 5.21
CA THR A 73 2.13 -2.14 5.78
C THR A 73 2.86 -3.46 5.98
N ALA A 74 3.61 -3.93 4.98
CA ALA A 74 4.35 -5.17 5.07
C ALA A 74 5.45 -5.12 6.13
N ASP A 75 6.22 -4.03 6.18
CA ASP A 75 7.29 -3.84 7.16
C ASP A 75 6.73 -3.74 8.59
N SER A 76 5.62 -3.02 8.78
CA SER A 76 4.97 -2.89 10.09
C SER A 76 4.39 -4.23 10.59
N TYR A 77 3.81 -5.02 9.68
CA TYR A 77 3.34 -6.37 10.01
C TYR A 77 4.50 -7.28 10.43
N ALA A 78 5.59 -7.30 9.66
CA ALA A 78 6.77 -8.08 10.01
C ALA A 78 7.33 -7.70 11.40
N ARG A 79 7.44 -6.39 11.69
CA ARG A 79 7.86 -5.92 13.02
C ARG A 79 6.92 -6.40 14.13
N ALA A 80 5.60 -6.34 13.91
CA ALA A 80 4.63 -6.79 14.90
C ALA A 80 4.78 -8.29 15.21
N ILE A 81 5.01 -9.12 14.19
CA ILE A 81 5.23 -10.56 14.35
C ILE A 81 6.52 -10.85 15.11
N ARG A 82 7.62 -10.15 14.79
CA ARG A 82 8.88 -10.27 15.54
C ARG A 82 8.71 -9.89 17.00
N ASN A 83 8.07 -8.77 17.29
CA ASN A 83 7.82 -8.33 18.66
C ASN A 83 6.95 -9.34 19.42
N ALA A 84 5.95 -9.94 18.77
CA ALA A 84 5.13 -10.99 19.37
C ALA A 84 5.93 -12.26 19.67
N ALA A 85 6.80 -12.69 18.75
CA ALA A 85 7.68 -13.83 18.94
C ALA A 85 8.71 -13.60 20.07
N GLU A 86 9.32 -12.41 20.11
CA GLU A 86 10.22 -12.00 21.19
C GLU A 86 9.50 -11.93 22.54
N GLY A 87 8.29 -11.40 22.58
CA GLY A 87 7.45 -11.38 23.77
C GLY A 87 7.11 -12.79 24.28
N ALA A 88 6.77 -13.71 23.37
CA ALA A 88 6.54 -15.11 23.71
C ALA A 88 7.81 -15.79 24.25
N ALA A 89 8.97 -15.55 23.62
CA ALA A 89 10.25 -16.07 24.07
C ALA A 89 10.67 -15.50 25.44
N ALA A 90 10.41 -14.23 25.71
CA ALA A 90 10.67 -13.59 27.00
C ALA A 90 9.75 -14.12 28.11
N ALA A 91 8.47 -14.40 27.79
CA ALA A 91 7.53 -15.02 28.72
C ALA A 91 7.95 -16.45 29.08
N ALA A 92 8.43 -17.23 28.12
CA ALA A 92 8.94 -18.59 28.34
C ALA A 92 10.21 -18.63 29.21
N LYS A 93 10.99 -17.54 29.26
CA LYS A 93 12.23 -17.44 30.06
C LYS A 93 12.00 -16.94 31.49
N LYS A 94 10.80 -16.48 31.87
CA LYS A 94 10.51 -16.08 33.26
C LYS A 94 10.36 -17.33 34.13
N PRO A 95 11.21 -17.56 35.14
CA PRO A 95 11.08 -18.73 35.99
C PRO A 95 9.79 -18.64 36.82
N VAL A 96 9.10 -19.76 36.94
CA VAL A 96 7.92 -20.01 37.77
C VAL A 96 8.26 -19.84 39.26
N LYS A 97 8.59 -18.62 39.71
CA LYS A 97 8.91 -18.31 41.11
C LYS A 97 7.69 -17.84 41.93
N LYS A 98 6.48 -18.28 41.56
CA LYS A 98 5.25 -17.97 42.32
C LYS A 98 4.44 -19.19 42.79
N ALA A 99 5.02 -20.39 42.78
CA ALA A 99 4.38 -21.58 43.34
C ALA A 99 4.84 -21.95 44.78
N ALA A 100 5.82 -21.25 45.37
CA ALA A 100 6.40 -21.62 46.68
C ALA A 100 6.18 -20.57 47.78
N LYS A 101 5.03 -19.89 47.82
CA LYS A 101 4.70 -18.98 48.94
C LYS A 101 3.27 -19.12 49.46
N LYS A 102 2.71 -20.33 49.34
CA LYS A 102 1.43 -20.68 49.97
C LYS A 102 1.50 -22.06 50.62
N GLN A 103 2.50 -22.26 51.46
CA GLN A 103 2.49 -23.23 52.55
C GLN A 103 3.28 -22.57 53.69
N GLU A 104 2.70 -22.62 54.89
CA GLU A 104 3.25 -22.16 56.19
C GLU A 104 3.14 -20.66 56.50
N ALA A 105 2.02 -20.29 57.12
CA ALA A 105 1.95 -19.68 58.47
C ALA A 105 0.48 -19.62 58.91
#